data_AF-A0A373LX89-F1
#
_entry.id   AF-A0A373LX89-F1
#
_cell.length_a   1.000
_cell.length_b   1.000
_cell.length_c   1.000
_cell.angle_alpha   90.00
_cell.angle_beta   90.00
_cell.angle_gamma   90.00
#
_symmetry.space_group_name_H-M   'P 1'
#
loop_
_entity.id
_entity.type
_entity.pdbx_description
1 polymer ?
#
loop_
_entity_poly.entity_id
_entity_poly.type
_entity_poly.pdbx_seq_one_letter_code
_entity_poly.pdbx_strand_id
1 'polypeptide(L)' 'MGFFKKREKAAPSGDFDRENEKPIIKASICNGEQIAGFKNIHTGKMREIMLIKTSADLEYFKTMYGIETEIEKEY' A
#
# COMPACT_ATOMS: atom_id res chain seq x y z
N MET A 1 16.40 28.30 10.98
CA MET A 1 16.96 27.56 9.82
C MET A 1 16.84 26.06 10.12
N GLY A 2 16.07 25.29 9.35
CA GLY A 2 15.86 23.86 9.61
C GLY A 2 14.59 23.31 8.98
N PHE A 3 14.62 23.14 7.66
CA PHE A 3 13.55 22.56 6.85
C PHE A 3 13.54 21.04 6.98
N PHE A 4 12.64 20.47 7.76
CA PHE A 4 12.17 19.09 7.53
C PHE A 4 10.70 19.01 7.88
N LYS A 5 9.87 19.52 6.97
CA LYS A 5 8.45 19.20 6.90
C LYS A 5 8.41 17.73 6.47
N LYS A 6 8.46 16.82 7.46
CA LYS A 6 8.20 15.39 7.27
C LYS A 6 6.91 15.37 6.48
N ARG A 7 7.00 15.08 5.18
CA ARG A 7 5.84 14.69 4.40
C ARG A 7 5.43 13.39 5.07
N GLU A 8 4.60 13.51 6.10
CA GLU A 8 3.46 12.64 6.27
C GLU A 8 2.89 12.60 4.85
N LYS A 9 3.35 11.62 4.07
CA LYS A 9 2.71 11.25 2.83
C LYS A 9 1.30 11.04 3.32
N ALA A 10 0.43 12.01 3.03
CA ALA A 10 -0.93 12.05 3.49
C ALA A 10 -1.40 10.62 3.34
N ALA A 11 -1.51 9.92 4.48
CA ALA A 11 -2.13 8.62 4.51
C ALA A 11 -3.39 8.86 3.71
N PRO A 12 -3.60 8.23 2.54
CA PRO A 12 -4.84 8.40 1.84
C PRO A 12 -5.85 7.76 2.80
N SER A 13 -6.39 8.56 3.71
CA SER A 13 -7.62 8.33 4.43
C SER A 13 -8.69 8.38 3.35
N GLY A 14 -8.66 7.33 2.54
CA GLY A 14 -9.35 7.19 1.29
C GLY A 14 -9.95 5.82 1.41
N ASP A 15 -11.26 5.82 1.60
CA ASP A 15 -12.08 4.66 1.30
C ASP A 15 -11.61 4.12 -0.06
N PHE A 16 -11.14 2.87 -0.07
CA PHE A 16 -10.80 2.19 -1.32
C PHE A 16 -12.04 1.42 -1.76
N ASP A 17 -12.25 1.29 -3.06
CA ASP A 17 -13.41 0.58 -3.59
C ASP A 17 -13.29 -0.92 -3.30
N ARG A 18 -13.76 -1.39 -2.15
CA ARG A 18 -13.66 -2.83 -1.74
C ARG A 18 -14.30 -3.80 -2.76
N GLU A 19 -15.21 -3.30 -3.59
CA GLU A 19 -15.88 -4.07 -4.64
C GLU A 19 -15.05 -4.14 -5.93
N ASN A 20 -14.31 -3.08 -6.28
CA ASN A 20 -13.60 -2.96 -7.55
C ASN A 20 -12.07 -3.05 -7.40
N GLU A 21 -11.56 -2.90 -6.18
CA GLU A 21 -10.15 -2.81 -5.81
C GLU A 21 -9.86 -3.81 -4.69
N LYS A 22 -8.83 -4.63 -4.88
CA LYS A 22 -8.30 -5.52 -3.85
C LYS A 22 -6.95 -5.01 -3.33
N PRO A 23 -6.67 -5.07 -2.02
CA PRO A 23 -5.35 -4.73 -1.52
C PRO A 23 -4.34 -5.78 -2.00
N ILE A 24 -3.19 -5.32 -2.48
CA ILE A 24 -2.08 -6.18 -2.90
C ILE A 24 -0.73 -5.61 -2.45
N ILE A 25 0.26 -6.47 -2.27
CA ILE A 25 1.65 -6.08 -2.13
C ILE A 25 2.40 -6.50 -3.39
N LYS A 26 2.97 -5.54 -4.11
CA LYS A 26 3.86 -5.81 -5.23
C LYS A 26 5.31 -5.86 -4.73
N ALA A 27 5.91 -7.04 -4.75
CA ALA A 27 7.30 -7.25 -4.37
C ALA A 27 8.14 -7.32 -5.64
N SER A 28 9.01 -6.35 -5.86
CA SER A 28 9.91 -6.39 -7.01
C SER A 28 11.04 -7.38 -6.76
N ILE A 29 11.12 -8.39 -7.63
CA ILE A 29 12.18 -9.40 -7.67
C ILE A 29 13.58 -8.82 -7.93
N CYS A 30 13.67 -7.60 -8.48
CA CYS A 30 14.95 -7.00 -8.87
C CYS A 30 15.69 -6.36 -7.67
N ASN A 31 14.97 -5.76 -6.74
CA ASN A 31 15.51 -4.92 -5.66
C ASN A 31 14.95 -5.31 -4.28
N GLY A 32 14.00 -6.25 -4.20
CA GLY A 32 13.34 -6.65 -2.96
C GLY A 32 12.40 -5.59 -2.39
N GLU A 33 12.11 -4.53 -3.14
CA GLU A 33 11.21 -3.47 -2.71
C GLU A 33 9.77 -3.97 -2.75
N GLN A 34 9.05 -3.79 -1.64
CA GLN A 34 7.65 -4.16 -1.53
C GLN A 34 6.80 -2.90 -1.52
N ILE A 35 5.78 -2.84 -2.38
CA ILE A 35 4.90 -1.69 -2.51
C ILE A 35 3.49 -2.16 -2.18
N ALA A 36 2.91 -1.62 -1.11
CA ALA A 36 1.51 -1.82 -0.79
C ALA A 36 0.66 -0.90 -1.66
N GLY A 37 -0.43 -1.46 -2.17
CA GLY A 37 -1.32 -0.76 -3.06
C GLY A 37 -2.64 -1.47 -3.25
N PHE A 38 -3.43 -0.94 -4.16
CA PHE A 38 -4.72 -1.51 -4.53
C PHE A 38 -4.72 -1.89 -5.99
N LYS A 39 -5.07 -3.13 -6.31
CA LYS A 39 -5.22 -3.60 -7.68
C LYS A 39 -6.69 -3.59 -8.05
N ASN A 40 -7.02 -2.85 -9.08
CA ASN A 40 -8.36 -2.86 -9.62
C ASN A 40 -8.61 -4.20 -10.34
N ILE A 41 -9.65 -4.92 -9.93
CA ILE A 41 -9.94 -6.28 -10.42
C ILE A 41 -10.45 -6.30 -11.87
N HIS A 42 -11.02 -5.19 -12.35
CA HIS A 42 -11.56 -5.09 -13.70
C HIS A 42 -10.50 -4.71 -14.73
N THR A 43 -9.63 -3.76 -14.37
CA THR A 43 -8.62 -3.19 -15.27
C THR A 43 -7.23 -3.80 -15.07
N GLY A 44 -7.00 -4.51 -13.96
CA GLY A 44 -5.69 -5.04 -13.57
C GLY A 44 -4.67 -3.97 -13.15
N LYS A 45 -5.05 -2.68 -13.14
CA LYS A 45 -4.16 -1.59 -12.76
C LYS A 45 -3.92 -1.58 -11.26
N MET A 46 -2.66 -1.52 -10.86
CA MET A 46 -2.26 -1.32 -9.48
C MET A 46 -2.05 0.17 -9.19
N ARG A 47 -2.63 0.64 -8.10
CA ARG A 47 -2.33 1.94 -7.49
C ARG A 47 -1.35 1.75 -6.36
N GLU A 48 -0.15 2.30 -6.54
CA GLU A 48 0.92 2.27 -5.55
C GLU A 48 0.64 3.33 -4.46
N ILE A 49 0.48 2.88 -3.22
CA ILE A 49 0.14 3.76 -2.10
C ILE A 49 1.37 4.05 -1.26
N MET A 50 2.06 3.00 -0.82
CA MET A 50 3.24 3.14 0.02
C MET A 50 4.26 2.03 -0.17
N LEU A 51 5.53 2.38 0.03
CA LEU A 51 6.63 1.43 0.07
C LEU A 51 6.67 0.78 1.46
N ILE A 52 6.61 -0.55 1.49
CA ILE A 52 6.77 -1.40 2.66
C ILE A 52 8.25 -1.78 2.78
N LYS A 53 8.90 -1.28 3.83
CA LYS A 53 10.28 -1.64 4.16
C LYS A 53 10.35 -2.65 5.30
N THR A 54 9.40 -2.57 6.22
CA THR A 54 9.34 -3.39 7.42
C THR A 54 7.93 -3.96 7.61
N SER A 55 7.80 -4.97 8.45
CA SER A 55 6.51 -5.54 8.85
C SER A 55 5.60 -4.48 9.49
N ALA A 56 6.17 -3.50 10.20
CA ALA A 56 5.42 -2.40 10.80
C ALA A 56 4.76 -1.50 9.75
N ASP A 57 5.42 -1.27 8.60
CA ASP A 57 4.81 -0.51 7.49
C ASP A 57 3.58 -1.25 6.93
N LEU A 58 3.62 -2.59 6.89
CA LEU A 58 2.50 -3.40 6.41
C LEU A 58 1.33 -3.35 7.40
N GLU A 59 1.60 -3.50 8.70
CA GLU A 59 0.55 -3.35 9.72
C GLU A 59 -0.04 -1.95 9.70
N TYR A 60 0.80 -0.93 9.51
CA TYR A 60 0.36 0.46 9.34
C TYR A 60 -0.59 0.62 8.15
N PHE A 61 -0.27 0.02 7.00
CA PHE A 61 -1.16 0.01 5.83
C PHE A 61 -2.50 -0.69 6.15
N LYS A 62 -2.46 -1.86 6.79
CA LYS A 62 -3.66 -2.60 7.17
C LYS A 62 -4.56 -1.79 8.11
N THR A 63 -4.00 -1.21 9.18
CA THR A 63 -4.79 -0.41 10.12
C THR A 63 -5.33 0.87 9.49
N MET A 64 -4.55 1.52 8.61
CA MET A 64 -4.97 2.74 7.92
C MET A 64 -6.24 2.53 7.08
N TYR A 65 -6.35 1.38 6.43
CA TYR A 65 -7.47 1.05 5.55
C TYR A 65 -8.51 0.11 6.17
N GLY A 66 -8.33 -0.27 7.45
CA GLY A 66 -9.17 -1.25 8.11
C GLY A 66 -9.17 -2.62 7.42
N ILE A 67 -8.03 -3.03 6.87
CA ILE A 67 -7.86 -4.33 6.22
C ILE A 67 -7.55 -5.36 7.31
N GLU A 68 -8.57 -6.11 7.70
CA GLU A 68 -8.44 -7.22 8.66
C GLU A 68 -7.93 -8.50 7.98
N THR A 69 -8.02 -8.57 6.65
CA THR A 69 -7.63 -9.74 5.86
C THR A 69 -6.14 -9.75 5.53
N GLU A 70 -5.65 -10.93 5.15
CA GLU A 70 -4.31 -11.03 4.58
C GLU A 70 -4.28 -10.41 3.19
N ILE A 71 -3.21 -9.65 2.90
CA ILE A 71 -3.02 -8.97 1.64
C ILE A 71 -2.18 -9.88 0.73
N GLU A 72 -2.68 -10.17 -0.46
CA GLU A 72 -1.98 -11.00 -1.44
C GLU A 72 -0.67 -10.33 -1.87
N LYS A 73 0.44 -11.09 -1.86
CA LYS A 73 1.72 -10.62 -2.39
C LYS A 73 1.94 -11.13 -3.81
N GLU A 74 2.10 -10.20 -4.75
CA GLU A 74 2.42 -10.43 -6.15
C GLU A 74 3.91 -10.10 -6.38
N TYR A 75 4.64 -10.99 -7.06
CA TYR A 75 6.08 -10.87 -7.35
C TYR A 75 6.35 -10.55 -8.82
#